data_AF-A0A1G1A729-F1
#
_entry.id   AF-A0A1G1A729-F1
#
_cell.length_a   1.000
_cell.length_b   1.000
_cell.length_c   1.000
_cell.angle_alpha   90.00
_cell.angle_beta   90.00
_cell.angle_gamma   90.00
#
_symmetry.space_group_name_H-M   'P 1'
#
loop_
_entity.id
_entity.type
_entity.pdbx_description
1 polymer ?
#
loop_
_entity_poly.entity_id
_entity_poly.type
_entity_poly.pdbx_seq_one_letter_code
_entity_poly.pdbx_strand_id
1 'polypeptide(L)'
;MLNEVTTTRQISGEPHRRWFADSHMDLIVWDKDGERIGFQLCYRSCGTEHALTWMREGGFAHNGVDDGESGSFAYKMTPVLVPDGLFDRNRVLSAFQENVAEIDHAVAEWVIQILKTYPV
;
A
#
# COMPACT_ATOMS: atom_id res chain seq x y z
N MET A 1 6.34 -11.51 8.21
CA MET A 1 6.48 -10.40 9.16
C MET A 1 7.21 -9.28 8.46
N LEU A 2 6.50 -8.18 8.24
CA LEU A 2 6.99 -6.97 7.62
C LEU A 2 8.13 -6.37 8.44
N ASN A 3 9.20 -5.97 7.76
CA ASN A 3 10.35 -5.32 8.37
C ASN A 3 10.70 -4.04 7.60
N GLU A 4 11.07 -2.97 8.31
CA GLU A 4 11.42 -1.70 7.67
C GLU A 4 12.75 -1.81 6.92
N VAL A 5 12.73 -1.51 5.62
CA VAL A 5 13.91 -1.41 4.78
C VAL A 5 14.48 0.00 4.91
N THR A 6 15.42 0.18 5.83
CA THR A 6 15.99 1.50 6.17
C THR A 6 16.82 2.12 5.05
N THR A 7 17.30 1.32 4.10
CA THR A 7 18.13 1.76 2.96
C THR A 7 17.31 2.21 1.74
N THR A 8 16.03 2.54 1.94
CA THR A 8 15.12 2.91 0.84
C THR A 8 15.54 4.20 0.16
N ARG A 9 15.59 4.19 -1.18
CA ARG A 9 15.96 5.34 -2.01
C ARG A 9 14.97 6.50 -1.80
N GLN A 10 15.50 7.63 -1.33
CA GLN A 10 14.79 8.90 -1.30
C GLN A 10 15.14 9.70 -2.57
N ILE A 11 14.13 10.32 -3.18
CA ILE A 11 14.32 11.16 -4.38
C ILE A 11 13.94 12.58 -4.00
N SER A 12 14.84 13.54 -4.25
CA SER A 12 14.56 14.96 -3.97
C SER A 12 13.36 15.44 -4.77
N GLY A 13 12.41 16.09 -4.10
CA GLY A 13 11.14 16.54 -4.67
C GLY A 13 10.00 15.53 -4.57
N GLU A 14 10.27 14.28 -4.18
CA GLU A 14 9.24 13.30 -3.84
C GLU A 14 8.96 13.29 -2.32
N PRO A 15 7.73 12.97 -1.89
CA PRO A 15 7.42 12.61 -0.50
C PRO A 15 8.39 11.57 0.05
N HIS A 16 8.68 11.68 1.35
CA HIS A 16 9.53 10.74 2.05
C HIS A 16 8.91 9.35 2.04
N ARG A 17 9.68 8.33 1.64
CA ARG A 17 9.22 6.94 1.53
C ARG A 17 9.71 6.11 2.71
N ARG A 18 8.79 5.42 3.37
CA ARG A 18 9.09 4.30 4.26
C ARG A 18 8.64 3.02 3.58
N TRP A 19 9.50 2.02 3.53
CA TRP A 19 9.20 0.74 2.91
C TRP A 19 9.33 -0.36 3.95
N PHE A 20 8.30 -1.19 4.05
CA PHE A 20 8.27 -2.38 4.88
C PHE A 20 8.02 -3.56 3.96
N ALA A 21 8.81 -4.62 4.07
CA ALA A 21 8.74 -5.75 3.16
C ALA A 21 8.82 -7.07 3.93
N ASP A 22 8.18 -8.11 3.39
CA ASP A 22 8.44 -9.50 3.69
C ASP A 22 8.25 -10.40 2.45
N SER A 23 8.25 -11.73 2.64
CA SER A 23 8.12 -12.69 1.55
C SER A 23 6.73 -12.76 0.89
N HIS A 24 5.71 -12.10 1.46
CA HIS A 24 4.31 -12.18 1.07
C HIS A 24 3.71 -10.82 0.68
N MET A 25 4.21 -9.73 1.26
CA MET A 25 3.67 -8.40 1.06
C MET A 25 4.71 -7.29 1.20
N ASP A 26 4.43 -6.18 0.51
CA ASP A 26 5.17 -4.94 0.63
C ASP A 26 4.22 -3.80 1.01
N LEU A 27 4.63 -3.00 1.98
CA LEU A 27 3.97 -1.76 2.36
C LEU A 27 4.91 -0.59 2.10
N ILE A 28 4.49 0.34 1.26
CA ILE A 28 5.16 1.61 1.03
C ILE A 28 4.28 2.71 1.62
N VAL A 29 4.85 3.57 2.45
CA VAL A 29 4.16 4.71 3.07
C VAL A 29 4.85 5.99 2.61
N TRP A 30 4.04 7.00 2.25
CA TRP A 30 4.52 8.32 1.90
C TRP A 30 4.19 9.33 3.00
N ASP A 31 5.23 10.00 3.47
CA ASP A 31 5.16 11.12 4.40
C ASP A 31 5.53 12.43 3.68
N LYS A 32 4.78 13.49 3.93
CA LYS A 32 5.06 14.84 3.45
C LYS A 32 4.84 15.83 4.58
N ASP A 33 5.83 16.69 4.82
CA ASP A 33 5.78 17.71 5.89
C ASP A 33 5.47 17.13 7.29
N GLY A 34 5.91 15.89 7.56
CA GLY A 34 5.65 15.19 8.83
C GLY A 34 4.28 14.50 8.91
N GLU A 35 3.49 14.53 7.85
CA GLU A 35 2.19 13.89 7.76
C GLU A 35 2.16 12.72 6.77
N ARG A 36 1.50 11.62 7.14
CA ARG A 36 1.23 10.50 6.23
C ARG A 36 0.21 10.94 5.19
N ILE A 37 0.60 10.90 3.92
CA ILE A 37 -0.23 11.34 2.78
C ILE A 37 -0.73 10.18 1.92
N GLY A 38 -0.19 8.98 2.08
CA GLY A 38 -0.64 7.81 1.35
C GLY A 38 0.12 6.53 1.68
N PHE A 39 -0.36 5.42 1.15
CA PHE A 39 0.36 4.15 1.15
C PHE A 39 0.03 3.33 -0.07
N GLN A 40 0.87 2.35 -0.36
CA GLN A 40 0.60 1.26 -1.27
C GLN A 40 0.92 -0.07 -0.61
N LEU A 41 -0.03 -0.97 -0.64
CA LEU A 41 0.07 -2.34 -0.15
C LEU A 41 0.08 -3.28 -1.35
N CYS A 42 1.23 -3.89 -1.63
CA CYS A 42 1.35 -4.95 -2.60
C CYS A 42 1.19 -6.30 -1.90
N TYR A 43 0.34 -7.17 -2.46
CA TYR A 43 0.07 -8.48 -1.90
C TYR A 43 -0.28 -9.48 -3.01
N ARG A 44 -0.04 -10.76 -2.73
CA ARG A 44 -0.43 -11.84 -3.65
C ARG A 44 -1.78 -12.42 -3.26
N SER A 45 -2.72 -12.48 -4.20
CA SER A 45 -4.00 -13.16 -4.04
C SER A 45 -4.23 -14.13 -5.19
N CYS A 46 -4.54 -15.39 -4.87
CA CYS A 46 -4.80 -16.44 -5.86
C CYS A 46 -3.72 -16.57 -6.97
N GLY A 47 -2.46 -16.35 -6.61
CA GLY A 47 -1.32 -16.44 -7.55
C GLY A 47 -1.10 -15.18 -8.41
N THR A 48 -1.92 -14.14 -8.25
CA THR A 48 -1.77 -12.84 -8.93
C THR A 48 -1.31 -11.77 -7.94
N GLU A 49 -0.46 -10.86 -8.40
CA GLU A 49 0.03 -9.75 -7.59
C GLU A 49 -0.88 -8.53 -7.77
N HIS A 50 -1.33 -7.99 -6.63
CA HIS A 50 -2.23 -6.86 -6.54
C HIS A 50 -1.57 -5.75 -5.76
N ALA A 51 -1.86 -4.50 -6.14
CA ALA A 51 -1.47 -3.32 -5.40
C ALA A 51 -2.71 -2.50 -5.04
N LEU A 52 -2.94 -2.32 -3.75
CA LEU A 52 -3.89 -1.35 -3.24
C LEU A 52 -3.14 -0.07 -2.85
N THR A 53 -3.41 1.02 -3.55
CA THR A 53 -2.94 2.36 -3.19
C THR A 53 -4.05 3.14 -2.52
N TRP A 54 -3.72 3.87 -1.47
CA TRP A 54 -4.56 4.93 -0.94
C TRP A 54 -3.76 6.23 -0.86
N MET A 55 -4.35 7.33 -1.33
CA MET A 55 -3.79 8.68 -1.21
C MET A 55 -4.80 9.61 -0.55
N ARG A 56 -4.35 10.51 0.34
CA ARG A 56 -5.22 11.45 1.06
C ARG A 56 -6.08 12.30 0.13
N GLU A 57 -5.51 12.76 -0.99
CA GLU A 57 -6.20 13.60 -1.98
C GLU A 57 -6.99 12.79 -3.03
N GLY A 58 -6.76 11.47 -3.13
CA GLY A 58 -7.25 10.65 -4.23
C GLY A 58 -8.09 9.42 -3.86
N GLY A 59 -8.15 9.05 -2.58
CA GLY A 59 -8.84 7.85 -2.12
C GLY A 59 -8.14 6.56 -2.56
N PHE A 60 -8.90 5.49 -2.76
CA PHE A 60 -8.39 4.17 -3.09
C PHE A 60 -8.26 3.94 -4.60
N ALA A 61 -7.16 3.29 -5.00
CA ALA A 61 -6.95 2.68 -6.30
C ALA A 61 -6.47 1.25 -6.11
N HIS A 62 -7.07 0.28 -6.82
CA HIS A 62 -6.69 -1.13 -6.77
C HIS A 62 -6.30 -1.57 -8.18
N ASN A 63 -5.03 -1.88 -8.40
CA ASN A 63 -4.49 -2.25 -9.71
C ASN A 63 -3.83 -3.63 -9.62
N GLY A 64 -3.91 -4.42 -10.69
CA GLY A 64 -3.00 -5.56 -10.87
C GLY A 64 -1.59 -5.02 -11.13
N VAL A 65 -0.57 -5.63 -10.53
CA VAL A 65 0.83 -5.23 -10.77
C VAL A 65 1.28 -5.86 -12.08
N ASP A 66 1.37 -5.04 -13.13
CA ASP A 66 2.14 -5.37 -14.34
C ASP A 66 3.58 -4.89 -14.09
N ASP A 67 4.58 -5.74 -14.36
CA ASP A 67 6.02 -5.53 -14.12
C ASP A 67 6.61 -4.46 -15.08
N GLY A 68 6.02 -3.27 -15.09
CA GLY A 68 6.25 -2.23 -16.09
C GLY A 68 6.53 -0.88 -15.45
N GLU A 69 7.81 -0.60 -15.27
CA GLU A 69 8.43 0.68 -14.94
C GLU A 69 7.58 1.93 -15.26
N SER A 70 7.13 2.66 -14.24
CA SER A 70 6.77 4.08 -14.36
C SER A 70 7.04 4.80 -13.06
N GLY A 71 8.22 5.40 -13.02
CA GLY A 71 8.50 6.49 -12.10
C GLY A 71 7.56 7.67 -12.33
N SER A 72 7.52 8.54 -11.32
CA SER A 72 6.82 9.82 -11.30
C SER A 72 5.29 9.73 -11.21
N PHE A 73 4.77 9.80 -9.99
CA PHE A 73 3.55 10.51 -9.50
C PHE A 73 2.30 10.69 -10.40
N ALA A 74 2.18 9.98 -11.52
CA ALA A 74 1.02 9.97 -12.38
C ALA A 74 0.15 8.78 -11.98
N TYR A 75 -0.40 8.84 -10.77
CA TYR A 75 -1.47 7.94 -10.36
C TYR A 75 -2.63 8.14 -11.34
N LYS A 76 -2.84 7.15 -12.22
CA LYS A 76 -4.05 7.10 -13.05
C LYS A 76 -5.24 6.89 -12.12
N MET A 77 -5.88 8.00 -11.81
CA MET A 77 -7.07 8.18 -10.99
C MET A 77 -8.30 7.57 -11.68
N THR A 78 -8.35 6.25 -11.74
CA THR A 78 -9.55 5.54 -12.15
C THR A 78 -9.85 4.50 -11.08
N PRO A 79 -11.03 4.53 -10.43
CA PRO A 79 -11.49 3.37 -9.68
C PRO A 79 -11.60 2.22 -10.68
N VAL A 80 -10.62 1.34 -10.68
CA VAL A 80 -10.63 0.16 -11.52
C VAL A 80 -11.57 -0.84 -10.86
N LEU A 81 -12.83 -0.79 -11.29
CA LEU A 81 -13.77 -1.89 -11.17
C LEU A 81 -13.30 -2.97 -12.17
N VAL A 82 -12.33 -3.82 -11.78
CA VAL A 82 -12.01 -5.01 -12.59
C VAL A 82 -13.17 -5.99 -12.43
N PRO A 83 -13.83 -6.40 -13.53
CA PRO A 83 -15.03 -7.24 -13.51
C PRO A 83 -14.83 -8.69 -13.01
N ASP A 84 -13.68 -9.04 -12.41
CA ASP A 84 -13.40 -10.39 -11.88
C ASP A 84 -12.56 -10.39 -10.57
N GLY A 85 -12.31 -9.23 -9.94
CA GLY A 85 -11.26 -9.07 -8.91
C GLY A 85 -11.65 -8.19 -7.73
N LEU A 86 -12.61 -8.64 -6.92
CA LEU A 86 -13.00 -8.00 -5.65
C LEU A 86 -11.78 -7.85 -4.73
N PHE A 87 -11.53 -6.62 -4.26
CA PHE A 87 -10.67 -6.39 -3.12
C PHE A 87 -11.30 -7.05 -1.88
N ASP A 88 -10.81 -8.22 -1.50
CA ASP A 88 -11.25 -8.90 -0.27
C ASP A 88 -10.63 -8.21 0.94
N ARG A 89 -11.29 -7.14 1.38
CA ARG A 89 -10.88 -6.33 2.53
C ARG A 89 -10.60 -7.19 3.76
N ASN A 90 -11.44 -8.18 4.04
CA ASN A 90 -11.30 -9.00 5.24
C ASN A 90 -10.04 -9.86 5.16
N ARG A 91 -9.82 -10.52 4.02
CA ARG A 91 -8.61 -11.32 3.80
C ARG A 91 -7.34 -10.49 3.86
N VAL A 92 -7.32 -9.33 3.20
CA VAL A 92 -6.15 -8.43 3.19
C VAL A 92 -5.89 -7.86 4.57
N LEU A 93 -6.93 -7.44 5.30
CA LEU A 93 -6.80 -6.90 6.64
C LEU A 93 -6.29 -7.96 7.63
N SER A 94 -6.83 -9.18 7.59
CA SER A 94 -6.33 -10.29 8.41
C SER A 94 -4.87 -10.60 8.10
N ALA A 95 -4.51 -10.75 6.82
CA ALA A 95 -3.13 -11.03 6.42
C ALA A 95 -2.18 -9.90 6.85
N PHE A 96 -2.59 -8.64 6.71
CA PHE A 96 -1.81 -7.49 7.15
C PHE A 96 -1.60 -7.51 8.66
N GLN A 97 -2.67 -7.71 9.44
CA GLN A 97 -2.60 -7.78 10.91
C GLN A 97 -1.67 -8.90 11.40
N GLU A 98 -1.62 -10.03 10.70
CA GLU A 98 -0.70 -11.13 11.02
C GLU A 98 0.76 -10.79 10.73
N ASN A 99 1.04 -9.83 9.84
CA ASN A 99 2.39 -9.51 9.38
C ASN A 99 2.97 -8.21 9.94
N VAL A 100 2.21 -7.39 10.66
CA VAL A 100 2.67 -6.08 11.20
C VAL A 100 3.31 -6.13 12.60
N ALA A 101 3.56 -7.31 13.17
CA ALA A 101 4.04 -7.44 14.55
C ALA A 101 5.37 -6.73 14.85
N GLU A 102 6.21 -6.50 13.83
CA GLU A 102 7.57 -5.95 13.97
C GLU A 102 7.75 -4.55 13.37
N ILE A 103 6.69 -3.93 12.83
CA ILE A 103 6.78 -2.58 12.26
C ILE A 103 6.30 -1.50 13.25
N ASP A 104 6.58 -0.24 12.89
CA ASP A 104 6.07 0.93 13.60
C ASP A 104 4.55 0.84 13.82
N HIS A 105 4.14 0.75 15.10
CA HIS A 105 2.76 0.56 15.49
C HIS A 105 1.84 1.69 15.02
N ALA A 106 2.34 2.93 14.96
CA ALA A 106 1.57 4.07 14.47
C ALA A 106 1.34 3.99 12.96
N VAL A 107 2.28 3.41 12.21
CA VAL A 107 2.08 3.12 10.78
C VAL A 107 1.05 2.00 10.61
N ALA A 108 1.21 0.89 11.32
CA ALA A 108 0.31 -0.26 11.22
C ALA A 108 -1.14 0.12 11.54
N GLU A 109 -1.38 0.81 12.66
CA GLU A 109 -2.71 1.28 13.05
C GLU A 109 -3.32 2.21 12.00
N TRP A 110 -2.54 3.15 11.47
CA TRP A 110 -3.01 4.08 10.47
C TRP A 110 -3.46 3.38 9.18
N VAL A 111 -2.67 2.42 8.68
CA VAL A 111 -3.05 1.62 7.51
C VAL A 111 -4.30 0.79 7.80
N ILE A 112 -4.40 0.14 8.97
CA ILE A 112 -5.58 -0.64 9.36
C ILE A 112 -6.84 0.22 9.40
N GLN A 113 -6.76 1.42 9.99
CA GLN A 113 -7.89 2.36 10.04
C GLN A 113 -8.35 2.73 8.64
N ILE A 114 -7.41 3.03 7.73
CA ILE A 114 -7.77 3.36 6.35
C ILE A 114 -8.38 2.15 5.63
N LEU A 115 -7.77 0.97 5.69
CA LEU A 115 -8.30 -0.25 5.06
C LEU A 115 -9.75 -0.55 5.48
N LYS A 116 -10.12 -0.25 6.73
CA LYS A 116 -11.52 -0.38 7.21
C LYS A 116 -12.50 0.57 6.52
N THR A 117 -12.03 1.70 6.02
CA THR A 117 -12.85 2.68 5.27
C THR A 117 -13.02 2.34 3.79
N TYR A 118 -12.39 1.26 3.30
CA TYR A 118 -12.57 0.82 1.92
C TYR A 118 -14.06 0.57 1.62
N PRO A 119 -14.63 1.18 0.56
CA PRO A 119 -16.05 1.08 0.24
C PRO A 119 -16.43 -0.37 -0.10
N VAL A 120 -17.57 -0.82 0.44
CA VAL A 120 -18.13 -2.15 0.22
C VAL A 120 -18.99 -2.21 -1.04
#